data_AF-A0A7L8V793-F1
#
_entry.id   AF-A0A7L8V793-F1
#
_cell.length_a   1.000
_cell.length_b   1.000
_cell.length_c   1.000
_cell.angle_alpha   90.00
_cell.angle_beta   90.00
_cell.angle_gamma   90.00
#
_symmetry.space_group_name_H-M   'P 1'
#
loop_
_entity.id
_entity.type
_entity.pdbx_description
1 polymer ?
#
loop_
_entity_poly.entity_id
_entity_poly.type
_entity_poly.pdbx_seq_one_letter_code
_entity_poly.pdbx_strand_id
1 'polypeptide(L)'
;MFEGNCLACHNIKTELSAPSVIEFKSAYMDLFPKKTDFIDFMSMWVYEPDEHTAFMPDAIRRYGLMPELGYDLEMLRDIAEYIYDTDFSNQ
;
A
#
# COMPACT_ATOMS: atom_id res chain seq x y z
N MET A 1 -12.84 -5.73 -2.89
CA MET A 1 -12.26 -5.34 -1.58
C MET A 1 -11.22 -4.25 -1.76
N PHE A 2 -10.19 -4.45 -2.61
CA PHE A 2 -9.23 -3.41 -3.01
C PHE A 2 -9.83 -2.32 -3.93
N GLU A 3 -10.57 -2.73 -4.97
CA GLU A 3 -11.05 -1.83 -6.03
C GLU A 3 -12.03 -0.72 -5.59
N GLY A 4 -12.73 -0.88 -4.46
CA GLY A 4 -13.66 0.14 -3.95
C GLY A 4 -13.05 1.07 -2.91
N ASN A 5 -12.05 0.58 -2.16
CA ASN A 5 -11.55 1.26 -0.96
C ASN A 5 -10.19 1.93 -1.21
N CYS A 6 -9.28 1.23 -1.91
CA CYS A 6 -7.92 1.72 -2.15
C CYS A 6 -7.85 2.55 -3.44
N LEU A 7 -8.71 2.26 -4.42
CA LEU A 7 -8.72 2.99 -5.70
C LEU A 7 -9.30 4.40 -5.64
N ALA A 8 -9.86 4.80 -4.50
CA ALA A 8 -10.31 6.18 -4.28
C ALA A 8 -9.13 7.17 -4.26
N CYS A 9 -7.94 6.72 -3.86
CA CYS A 9 -6.73 7.54 -3.79
C CYS A 9 -5.57 7.00 -4.64
N HIS A 10 -5.49 5.67 -4.82
CA HIS A 10 -4.47 5.03 -5.63
C HIS A 10 -5.02 4.69 -7.00
N ASN A 11 -4.31 5.01 -8.07
CA ASN A 11 -4.58 4.39 -9.37
C ASN A 11 -3.53 3.33 -9.67
N ILE A 12 -3.86 2.36 -10.53
CA ILE A 12 -2.99 1.21 -10.81
C ILE A 12 -1.67 1.66 -11.43
N LYS A 13 -1.74 2.44 -12.52
CA LYS A 13 -0.59 2.82 -13.36
C LYS A 13 -0.12 4.25 -13.18
N THR A 14 -1.02 5.14 -12.80
CA THR A 14 -0.68 6.56 -12.63
C THR A 14 -0.87 6.95 -11.18
N GLU A 15 -0.22 8.03 -10.80
CA GLU A 15 -0.47 8.67 -9.51
C GLU A 15 -1.79 9.44 -9.56
N LEU A 16 -2.43 9.62 -8.41
CA LEU A 16 -3.57 10.52 -8.22
C LEU A 16 -3.30 11.42 -7.01
N SER A 17 -4.02 11.21 -5.91
CA SER A 17 -3.75 11.81 -4.59
C SER A 17 -2.81 10.96 -3.74
N ALA A 18 -2.36 9.82 -4.25
CA ALA A 18 -1.36 8.94 -3.66
C ALA A 18 -0.50 8.27 -4.76
N PRO A 19 0.61 7.60 -4.41
CA PRO A 19 1.43 6.85 -5.36
C PRO A 19 0.62 5.78 -6.10
N SER A 20 1.08 5.41 -7.30
CA SER A 20 0.42 4.33 -8.03
C SER A 20 0.62 2.97 -7.35
N VAL A 21 -0.30 2.02 -7.60
CA VAL A 21 -0.19 0.66 -7.06
C VAL A 21 1.09 -0.02 -7.49
N ILE A 22 1.45 0.12 -8.77
CA ILE A 22 2.68 -0.46 -9.31
C ILE A 22 3.92 0.11 -8.62
N GLU A 23 3.94 1.43 -8.40
CA GLU A 23 5.08 2.13 -7.80
C GLU A 23 5.32 1.71 -6.35
N PHE A 24 4.31 1.81 -5.48
CA PHE A 24 4.51 1.42 -4.08
C PHE A 24 4.74 -0.08 -3.97
N LYS A 25 4.00 -0.91 -4.73
CA LYS A 25 4.18 -2.37 -4.69
C LYS A 25 5.64 -2.74 -5.02
N SER A 26 6.19 -2.19 -6.09
CA SER A 26 7.57 -2.45 -6.49
C SER A 26 8.54 -2.08 -5.37
N ALA A 27 8.41 -0.87 -4.81
CA ALA A 27 9.29 -0.39 -3.74
C ALA A 27 9.24 -1.29 -2.50
N TYR A 28 8.05 -1.73 -2.08
CA TYR A 28 7.88 -2.58 -0.91
C TYR A 28 8.31 -4.04 -1.15
N MET A 29 8.14 -4.57 -2.36
CA MET A 29 8.65 -5.91 -2.70
C MET A 29 10.19 -5.97 -2.69
N ASP A 30 10.87 -4.89 -3.09
CA ASP A 30 12.33 -4.81 -3.02
C ASP A 30 12.86 -4.81 -1.58
N LEU A 31 12.08 -4.27 -0.64
CA LEU A 31 12.42 -4.21 0.79
C LEU A 31 12.06 -5.50 1.54
N PHE A 32 11.00 -6.19 1.11
CA PHE A 32 10.46 -7.37 1.78
C PHE A 32 10.52 -8.60 0.86
N PRO A 33 11.65 -9.34 0.86
CA PRO A 33 11.82 -10.51 -0.01
C PRO A 33 10.92 -11.69 0.36
N LYS A 34 10.29 -11.67 1.54
CA LYS A 34 9.32 -12.67 1.98
C LYS A 34 7.91 -12.09 1.92
N LYS A 35 6.99 -12.86 1.34
CA LYS A 35 5.56 -12.54 1.30
C LYS A 35 4.98 -12.20 2.67
N THR A 36 5.33 -12.95 3.71
CA THR A 36 4.86 -12.70 5.09
C THR A 36 5.28 -11.33 5.61
N ASP A 37 6.54 -10.95 5.38
CA ASP A 37 7.09 -9.68 5.87
C ASP A 37 6.44 -8.49 5.15
N PHE A 38 6.16 -8.64 3.84
CA PHE A 38 5.40 -7.65 3.07
C PHE A 38 3.98 -7.49 3.62
N ILE A 39 3.26 -8.59 3.82
CA ILE A 39 1.87 -8.58 4.28
C ILE A 39 1.78 -7.97 5.68
N ASP A 40 2.64 -8.41 6.60
CA ASP A 40 2.64 -7.91 7.98
C ASP A 40 2.98 -6.43 8.02
N PHE A 41 4.02 -5.99 7.31
CA PHE A 41 4.38 -4.57 7.29
C PHE A 41 3.28 -3.71 6.66
N MET A 42 2.80 -4.07 5.47
CA MET A 42 1.83 -3.25 4.74
C MET A 42 0.50 -3.18 5.49
N SER A 43 0.02 -4.29 6.04
CA SER A 43 -1.21 -4.31 6.83
C SER A 43 -1.10 -3.46 8.10
N MET A 44 0.02 -3.55 8.82
CA MET A 44 0.26 -2.74 10.03
C MET A 44 0.41 -1.25 9.71
N TRP A 45 1.18 -0.90 8.68
CA TRP A 45 1.39 0.52 8.33
C TRP A 45 0.11 1.18 7.83
N VAL A 46 -0.75 0.46 7.09
CA VAL A 46 -2.05 1.00 6.69
C VAL A 46 -3.03 1.10 7.87
N TYR A 47 -2.91 0.20 8.85
CA TYR A 47 -3.74 0.20 10.06
C TYR A 47 -3.45 1.44 10.93
N GLU A 48 -2.18 1.78 11.12
CA GLU A 48 -1.73 2.94 11.89
C GLU A 48 -0.60 3.66 11.13
N PRO A 49 -0.93 4.53 10.15
CA PRO A 49 0.08 5.19 9.33
C PRO A 49 0.96 6.14 10.16
N ASP A 50 2.28 5.98 10.04
CA ASP A 50 3.27 6.84 10.67
C ASP A 50 4.33 7.25 9.64
N GLU A 51 4.64 8.56 9.61
CA GLU A 51 5.63 9.13 8.71
C GLU A 51 7.05 8.67 9.00
N HIS A 52 7.36 8.30 10.25
CA HIS A 52 8.69 7.88 10.67
C HIS A 52 8.99 6.42 10.33
N THR A 53 7.95 5.61 10.12
CA THR A 53 8.08 4.18 9.77
C THR A 53 7.85 3.91 8.29
N ALA A 54 7.46 4.93 7.52
CA ALA A 54 7.23 4.80 6.10
C ALA A 54 8.52 4.63 5.29
N PHE A 55 8.51 3.68 4.35
CA PHE A 55 9.64 3.45 3.44
C PHE A 55 9.59 4.30 2.16
N MET A 56 8.56 5.14 2.00
CA MET A 56 8.41 6.09 0.90
C MET A 56 8.26 7.52 1.44
N PRO A 57 9.29 8.11 2.08
CA PRO A 57 9.20 9.45 2.65
C PRO A 57 8.93 10.53 1.58
N ASP A 58 9.34 10.29 0.34
CA ASP A 58 9.10 11.19 -0.79
C ASP A 58 7.61 11.24 -1.17
N ALA A 59 6.92 10.11 -1.06
CA ALA A 59 5.47 10.04 -1.24
C ALA A 59 4.75 10.84 -0.15
N ILE A 60 5.17 10.73 1.12
CA ILE A 60 4.58 11.52 2.22
C ILE A 60 4.81 13.01 1.99
N ARG A 61 6.01 13.44 1.59
CA ARG A 61 6.27 14.86 1.30
C ARG A 61 5.40 15.39 0.15
N ARG A 62 5.04 14.53 -0.81
CA ARG A 62 4.26 14.92 -2.00
C ARG A 62 2.75 14.88 -1.79
N TYR A 63 2.26 13.85 -1.10
CA TYR A 63 0.82 13.55 -0.99
C TYR A 63 0.27 13.73 0.43
N GLY A 64 1.14 13.92 1.42
CA GLY A 64 0.79 13.83 2.83
C GLY A 64 0.82 12.38 3.35
N LEU A 65 0.66 12.25 4.67
CA LEU A 65 0.51 10.95 5.31
C LEU A 65 -0.85 10.33 4.93
N MET A 66 -0.86 9.02 4.68
CA MET A 66 -2.11 8.29 4.46
C MET A 66 -3.01 8.44 5.70
N PRO A 67 -4.29 8.81 5.55
CA PRO A 67 -5.18 8.90 6.70
C PRO A 67 -5.48 7.51 7.26
N GLU A 68 -5.70 7.42 8.57
CA GLU A 68 -6.24 6.23 9.21
C GLU A 68 -7.69 6.01 8.74
N LEU A 69 -7.97 4.86 8.12
CA LEU A 69 -9.27 4.56 7.48
C LEU A 69 -10.22 3.75 8.36
N GLY A 70 -9.78 3.31 9.55
CA GLY A 70 -10.58 2.53 10.49
C GLY A 70 -10.91 1.12 10.03
N TYR A 71 -10.10 0.54 9.14
CA TYR A 71 -10.22 -0.85 8.71
C TYR A 71 -9.65 -1.80 9.76
N ASP A 72 -10.25 -2.99 9.87
CA ASP A 72 -9.70 -4.03 10.73
C ASP A 72 -8.42 -4.63 10.13
N LEU A 73 -7.52 -5.07 11.00
CA LEU A 73 -6.20 -5.56 10.59
C LEU A 73 -6.27 -6.85 9.76
N GLU A 74 -7.31 -7.68 9.94
CA GLU A 74 -7.50 -8.92 9.18
C GLU A 74 -7.83 -8.61 7.71
N MET A 75 -8.77 -7.69 7.47
CA MET A 75 -9.09 -7.16 6.15
C MET A 75 -7.87 -6.51 5.48
N LEU A 76 -7.06 -5.77 6.24
CA LEU A 76 -5.83 -5.17 5.70
C LEU A 76 -4.79 -6.22 5.32
N ARG A 77 -4.71 -7.36 6.03
CA ARG A 77 -3.88 -8.50 5.63
C ARG A 77 -4.38 -9.12 4.33
N ASP A 78 -5.68 -9.33 4.18
CA ASP A 78 -6.28 -9.85 2.93
C ASP A 78 -6.00 -8.91 1.75
N ILE A 79 -6.09 -7.60 1.97
CA ILE A 79 -5.76 -6.59 0.96
C ILE A 79 -4.27 -6.63 0.61
N ALA A 80 -3.38 -6.68 1.60
CA ALA A 80 -1.94 -6.73 1.37
C ALA A 80 -1.53 -8.02 0.64
N GLU A 81 -2.14 -9.16 1.00
CA GLU A 81 -1.94 -10.43 0.28
C GLU A 81 -2.38 -10.32 -1.17
N TYR A 82 -3.57 -9.78 -1.42
CA TYR A 82 -4.07 -9.54 -2.78
C TYR A 82 -3.12 -8.64 -3.58
N ILE A 83 -2.62 -7.55 -3.00
CA ILE A 83 -1.65 -6.66 -3.66
C ILE A 83 -0.38 -7.42 -4.01
N TYR A 84 0.16 -8.23 -3.08
CA TYR A 84 1.38 -8.99 -3.31
C TYR A 84 1.22 -9.99 -4.47
N ASP A 85 0.15 -10.77 -4.46
CA ASP A 85 -0.09 -11.84 -5.44
C ASP A 85 -0.53 -11.33 -6.82
N THR A 86 -1.13 -10.14 -6.90
CA THR A 86 -1.70 -9.61 -8.16
C THR A 86 -0.65 -8.95 -9.04
N ASP A 87 -0.48 -9.42 -10.27
CA ASP A 87 0.29 -8.70 -11.28
C ASP A 87 -0.53 -7.57 -11.91
N PHE A 88 -0.27 -6.34 -11.47
CA PHE A 88 -0.93 -5.12 -11.93
C PHE A 88 -0.38 -4.57 -13.26
N SER A 89 0.75 -5.09 -13.77
CA SER A 89 1.35 -4.59 -15.02
C SER A 89 0.50 -4.93 -16.25
N ASN A 90 -0.27 -6.02 -16.16
CA ASN A 90 -1.11 -6.55 -17.23
C ASN A 90 -2.58 -6.08 -17.20
N GLN A 91 -2.93 -5.14 -16.32
CA GLN A 91 -4.29 -4.57 -16.22
C GLN A 91 -4.46 -3.25 -16.99
#